data_AF-A0A851B7E7-F1
#
_entry.id   AF-A0A851B7E7-F1
#
_cell.length_a   1.000
_cell.length_b   1.000
_cell.length_c   1.000
_cell.angle_alpha   90.00
_cell.angle_beta   90.00
_cell.angle_gamma   90.00
#
_symmetry.space_group_name_H-M   'P 1'
#
loop_
_entity.id
_entity.type
_entity.pdbx_description
1 polymer ?
#
loop_
_entity_poly.entity_id
_entity_poly.type
_entity_poly.pdbx_seq_one_letter_code
_entity_poly.pdbx_strand_id
1 'polypeptide(L)'
;FPHAPRPPPSPHQQWKAQTSQERQHRALMDTFGLKLEELPDGARRWHGCDKDTPRCFGTVHAGTPQYLAAGRWTPPCCLRALRETARHVLAELEASGARYWLEGGSLLGAVRLGDIIPWDYDVDVGLYRDDVPKCRWLRAVLSGGRPVEDPRGFFWEKAAEGDFFRVHFSRANRLHVDLWPFYPRPGGVMTKDTWLGHRQDVEFPERFLVPLGSVEFVGVAAKAPNDPRAFLELKFGPGVVESPEYPNPEVRRLAQDLGNK
;
A
#
# COMPACT_ATOMS: atom_id res chain seq x y z
N PHE A 1 6.53 49.09 11.99
CA PHE A 1 6.10 47.70 12.24
C PHE A 1 4.58 47.64 12.13
N PRO A 2 3.98 46.73 11.35
CA PRO A 2 2.53 46.61 11.32
C PRO A 2 2.03 46.27 12.73
N HIS A 3 1.00 46.97 13.19
CA HIS A 3 0.38 46.74 14.49
C HIS A 3 -0.11 45.29 14.57
N ALA A 4 0.12 44.63 15.71
CA ALA A 4 -0.48 43.34 15.99
C ALA A 4 -2.01 43.46 15.85
N PRO A 5 -2.67 42.57 15.09
CA PRO A 5 -4.12 42.64 14.91
C PRO A 5 -4.82 42.59 16.27
N ARG A 6 -5.77 43.51 16.50
CA ARG A 6 -6.58 43.53 17.73
C ARG A 6 -7.32 42.19 17.87
N PRO A 7 -7.33 41.58 19.06
CA PRO A 7 -8.05 40.33 19.28
C PRO A 7 -9.54 40.51 18.97
N PRO A 8 -10.21 39.50 18.40
CA PRO A 8 -11.60 39.63 17.97
C PRO A 8 -12.51 39.90 19.18
N PRO A 9 -13.40 40.90 19.13
CA PRO A 9 -14.11 41.40 20.32
C PRO A 9 -15.23 40.48 20.85
N SER A 10 -15.52 39.36 20.20
CA SER A 10 -16.56 38.41 20.63
C SER A 10 -16.18 36.96 20.31
N PRO A 11 -16.73 35.96 21.04
CA PRO A 11 -16.52 34.54 20.74
C PRO A 11 -16.85 34.18 19.28
N HIS A 12 -17.90 34.79 18.72
CA HIS A 12 -18.28 34.58 17.30
C HIS A 12 -17.21 35.10 16.33
N GLN A 13 -16.63 36.27 16.60
CA GLN A 13 -15.57 36.82 15.75
C GLN A 13 -14.25 36.05 15.93
N GLN A 14 -13.98 35.51 17.12
CA GLN A 14 -12.86 34.60 17.36
C GLN A 14 -13.00 33.32 16.55
N TRP A 15 -14.18 32.70 16.59
CA TRP A 15 -14.49 31.53 15.77
C TRP A 15 -14.34 31.82 14.27
N LYS A 16 -14.84 32.95 13.77
CA LYS A 16 -14.68 33.36 12.36
C LYS A 16 -13.20 33.54 11.97
N ALA A 17 -12.41 34.18 12.82
CA ALA A 17 -10.99 34.40 12.58
C ALA A 17 -10.22 33.07 12.55
N GLN A 18 -10.45 32.19 13.52
CA GLN A 18 -9.86 30.85 13.57
C GLN A 18 -10.23 30.03 12.34
N THR A 19 -11.52 29.97 11.99
CA THR A 19 -12.01 29.26 10.80
C THR A 19 -11.36 29.80 9.51
N SER A 20 -11.16 31.12 9.41
CA SER A 20 -10.50 31.70 8.24
C SER A 20 -9.01 31.36 8.20
N GLN A 21 -8.34 31.37 9.34
CA GLN A 21 -6.92 31.04 9.45
C GLN A 21 -6.69 29.56 9.11
N GLU A 22 -7.54 28.66 9.61
CA GLU A 22 -7.50 27.22 9.29
C GLU A 22 -7.69 26.98 7.79
N ARG A 23 -8.58 27.74 7.14
CA ARG A 23 -8.80 27.65 5.69
C ARG A 23 -7.59 28.12 4.89
N GLN A 24 -6.99 29.24 5.27
CA GLN A 24 -5.78 29.76 4.63
C GLN A 24 -4.60 28.81 4.83
N HIS A 25 -4.44 28.26 6.03
CA HIS A 25 -3.42 27.26 6.34
C HIS A 25 -3.60 26.00 5.49
N ARG A 26 -4.83 25.46 5.39
CA ARG A 26 -5.11 24.31 4.51
C ARG A 26 -4.77 24.59 3.04
N ALA A 27 -5.18 25.75 2.52
CA ALA A 27 -4.87 26.13 1.14
C ALA A 27 -3.36 26.26 0.87
N LEU A 28 -2.60 26.76 1.86
CA LEU A 28 -1.15 26.81 1.82
C LEU A 28 -0.55 25.40 1.73
N MET A 29 -0.97 24.48 2.61
CA MET A 29 -0.47 23.10 2.61
C MET A 29 -0.75 22.40 1.29
N ASP A 30 -1.95 22.58 0.72
CA ASP A 30 -2.31 22.02 -0.58
C ASP A 30 -1.45 22.59 -1.72
N THR A 31 -1.22 23.91 -1.73
CA THR A 31 -0.42 24.61 -2.75
C THR A 31 1.02 24.09 -2.81
N PHE A 32 1.63 23.82 -1.66
CA PHE A 32 3.01 23.33 -1.58
C PHE A 32 3.12 21.79 -1.61
N GLY A 33 1.97 21.09 -1.63
CA GLY A 33 1.92 19.64 -1.57
C GLY A 33 2.42 19.07 -0.25
N LEU A 34 2.26 19.80 0.85
CA LEU A 34 2.57 19.36 2.21
C LEU A 34 1.44 18.46 2.69
N LYS A 35 1.75 17.21 3.03
CA LYS A 35 0.74 16.18 3.38
C LYS A 35 0.73 15.82 4.85
N LEU A 36 1.78 16.18 5.57
CA LEU A 36 1.97 15.93 7.00
C LEU A 36 2.79 17.07 7.59
N GLU A 37 2.29 17.68 8.66
CA GLU A 37 3.07 18.54 9.54
C GLU A 37 3.35 17.78 10.84
N GLU A 38 4.60 17.83 11.32
CA GLU A 38 4.97 17.39 12.66
C GLU A 38 5.12 18.64 13.54
N LEU A 39 4.31 18.73 14.59
CA LEU A 39 4.25 19.86 15.50
C LEU A 39 5.32 19.72 16.60
N PRO A 40 5.72 20.83 17.27
CA PRO A 40 6.77 20.80 18.28
C PRO A 40 6.50 19.88 19.49
N ASP A 41 5.23 19.59 19.77
CA ASP A 41 4.78 18.66 20.82
C ASP A 41 4.74 17.20 20.36
N GLY A 42 5.16 16.92 19.12
CA GLY A 42 5.10 15.60 18.49
C GLY A 42 3.74 15.26 17.87
N ALA A 43 2.74 16.15 17.97
CA ALA A 43 1.46 15.93 17.31
C ALA A 43 1.61 16.01 15.78
N ARG A 44 0.78 15.23 15.08
CA ARG A 44 0.79 15.15 13.62
C ARG A 44 -0.48 15.75 13.04
N ARG A 45 -0.34 16.67 12.09
CA ARG A 45 -1.46 17.26 11.34
C ARG A 45 -1.43 16.79 9.90
N TRP A 46 -2.53 16.18 9.45
CA TRP A 46 -2.64 15.58 8.12
C TRP A 46 -3.36 16.52 7.16
N HIS A 47 -2.81 16.61 5.93
CA HIS A 47 -3.33 17.45 4.83
C HIS A 47 -3.47 16.63 3.54
N GLY A 48 -3.64 15.32 3.69
CA GLY A 48 -3.72 14.36 2.61
C GLY A 48 -5.04 13.61 2.58
N CYS A 49 -5.05 12.46 1.92
CA CYS A 49 -6.23 11.62 1.84
C CYS A 49 -6.53 10.88 3.16
N ASP A 50 -7.78 10.47 3.28
CA ASP A 50 -8.36 9.67 4.36
C ASP A 50 -9.39 8.66 3.79
N LYS A 51 -10.23 8.06 4.63
CA LYS A 51 -11.24 7.09 4.19
C LYS A 51 -12.38 7.72 3.39
N ASP A 52 -12.63 9.02 3.54
CA ASP A 52 -13.78 9.71 2.93
C ASP A 52 -13.39 10.48 1.65
N THR A 53 -12.10 10.51 1.33
CA THR A 53 -11.53 11.22 0.19
C THR A 53 -10.82 10.28 -0.79
N PRO A 54 -10.73 10.64 -2.08
CA PRO A 54 -9.88 9.93 -3.03
C PRO A 54 -8.40 9.93 -2.59
N ARG A 55 -7.65 8.92 -3.04
CA ARG A 55 -6.19 8.88 -2.86
C ARG A 55 -5.51 10.06 -3.54
N CYS A 56 -4.32 10.44 -3.09
CA CYS A 56 -3.64 11.66 -3.54
C CYS A 56 -3.10 11.66 -4.99
N PHE A 57 -3.11 10.51 -5.67
CA PHE A 57 -2.65 10.38 -7.05
C PHE A 57 -3.68 9.68 -7.93
N GLY A 58 -3.72 10.05 -9.20
CA GLY A 58 -4.67 9.50 -10.17
C GLY A 58 -4.38 8.05 -10.57
N THR A 59 -4.80 7.70 -11.76
CA THR A 59 -4.48 6.40 -12.36
C THR A 59 -2.97 6.27 -12.56
N VAL A 60 -2.43 5.10 -12.22
CA VAL A 60 -1.02 4.78 -12.45
C VAL A 60 -0.88 4.34 -13.90
N HIS A 61 0.03 4.96 -14.65
CA HIS A 61 0.28 4.63 -16.05
C HIS A 61 1.61 3.92 -16.17
N ALA A 62 1.64 2.75 -16.83
CA ALA A 62 2.85 1.94 -17.04
C ALA A 62 3.66 1.71 -15.74
N GLY A 63 2.97 1.40 -14.63
CA GLY A 63 3.60 1.16 -13.33
C GLY A 63 4.27 2.39 -12.68
N THR A 64 4.09 3.59 -13.24
CA THR A 64 4.74 4.81 -12.76
C THR A 64 3.71 5.83 -12.26
N PRO A 65 3.59 6.02 -10.93
CA PRO A 65 2.70 7.03 -10.37
C PRO A 65 3.17 8.46 -10.65
N GLN A 66 2.21 9.39 -10.76
CA GLN A 66 2.48 10.80 -11.08
C GLN A 66 3.47 11.50 -10.12
N TYR A 67 3.55 11.06 -8.86
CA TYR A 67 4.45 11.67 -7.88
C TYR A 67 5.92 11.41 -8.21
N LEU A 68 6.26 10.27 -8.82
CA LEU A 68 7.63 9.98 -9.27
C LEU A 68 8.05 10.92 -10.38
N ALA A 69 7.15 11.20 -11.34
CA ALA A 69 7.40 12.21 -12.38
C ALA A 69 7.63 13.61 -11.78
N ALA A 70 6.97 13.91 -10.66
CA ALA A 70 7.14 15.16 -9.91
C ALA A 70 8.38 15.19 -8.99
N GLY A 71 9.26 14.17 -9.03
CA GLY A 71 10.44 14.08 -8.16
C GLY A 71 10.09 13.92 -6.68
N ARG A 72 8.94 13.31 -6.38
CA ARG A 72 8.45 13.04 -5.03
C ARG A 72 8.22 11.54 -4.85
N TRP A 73 8.20 11.11 -3.61
CA TRP A 73 7.78 9.76 -3.23
C TRP A 73 6.31 9.72 -2.84
N THR A 74 5.83 8.54 -2.46
CA THR A 74 4.43 8.31 -2.11
C THR A 74 4.00 9.24 -0.99
N PRO A 75 2.85 9.93 -1.13
CA PRO A 75 2.34 10.79 -0.06
C PRO A 75 2.21 10.02 1.27
N PRO A 76 2.67 10.58 2.40
CA PRO A 76 2.69 9.87 3.68
C PRO A 76 1.28 9.45 4.16
N CYS A 77 0.25 10.20 3.79
CA CYS A 77 -1.15 9.84 4.04
C CYS A 77 -1.57 8.57 3.27
N CYS A 78 -1.06 8.39 2.05
CA CYS A 78 -1.29 7.19 1.25
C CYS A 78 -0.55 6.00 1.86
N LEU A 79 0.72 6.15 2.24
CA LEU A 79 1.46 5.10 2.96
C LEU A 79 0.78 4.72 4.28
N ARG A 80 0.27 5.69 5.05
CA ARG A 80 -0.52 5.42 6.26
C ARG A 80 -1.74 4.54 5.96
N ALA A 81 -2.51 4.89 4.93
CA ALA A 81 -3.68 4.13 4.51
C ALA A 81 -3.30 2.72 4.02
N LEU A 82 -2.23 2.56 3.24
CA LEU A 82 -1.73 1.25 2.79
C LEU A 82 -1.32 0.37 3.98
N ARG A 83 -0.57 0.91 4.95
CA ARG A 83 -0.22 0.19 6.18
C ARG A 83 -1.46 -0.25 6.97
N GLU A 84 -2.49 0.61 7.02
CA GLU A 84 -3.74 0.30 7.71
C GLU A 84 -4.52 -0.82 7.00
N THR A 85 -4.66 -0.74 5.66
CA THR A 85 -5.30 -1.77 4.84
C THR A 85 -4.54 -3.09 4.92
N ALA A 86 -3.20 -3.06 4.80
CA ALA A 86 -2.36 -4.25 4.92
C ALA A 86 -2.58 -4.93 6.27
N ARG A 87 -2.42 -4.20 7.39
CA ARG A 87 -2.66 -4.77 8.73
C ARG A 87 -4.05 -5.37 8.88
N HIS A 88 -5.08 -4.73 8.31
CA HIS A 88 -6.43 -5.26 8.34
C HIS A 88 -6.56 -6.57 7.55
N VAL A 89 -6.09 -6.59 6.31
CA VAL A 89 -6.16 -7.77 5.42
C VAL A 89 -5.38 -8.94 5.99
N LEU A 90 -4.15 -8.71 6.44
CA LEU A 90 -3.31 -9.75 7.04
C LEU A 90 -3.98 -10.36 8.29
N ALA A 91 -4.62 -9.52 9.12
CA ALA A 91 -5.35 -9.99 10.30
C ALA A 91 -6.58 -10.84 9.93
N GLU A 92 -7.37 -10.45 8.92
CA GLU A 92 -8.52 -11.25 8.46
C GLU A 92 -8.08 -12.59 7.84
N LEU A 93 -6.96 -12.61 7.10
CA LEU A 93 -6.41 -13.85 6.55
C LEU A 93 -5.91 -14.79 7.66
N GLU A 94 -5.13 -14.28 8.62
CA GLU A 94 -4.63 -15.06 9.76
C GLU A 94 -5.79 -15.60 10.61
N ALA A 95 -6.78 -14.77 10.94
CA ALA A 95 -7.95 -15.17 11.73
C ALA A 95 -8.80 -16.23 11.03
N SER A 96 -8.78 -16.29 9.70
CA SER A 96 -9.49 -17.30 8.92
C SER A 96 -8.72 -18.61 8.74
N GLY A 97 -7.44 -18.66 9.15
CA GLY A 97 -6.57 -19.82 8.87
C GLY A 97 -6.23 -19.98 7.38
N ALA A 98 -6.27 -18.89 6.61
CA ALA A 98 -5.83 -18.87 5.23
C ALA A 98 -4.31 -18.74 5.17
N ARG A 99 -3.65 -19.64 4.43
CA ARG A 99 -2.21 -19.57 4.19
C ARG A 99 -1.93 -18.46 3.19
N TYR A 100 -1.20 -17.44 3.64
CA TYR A 100 -0.77 -16.30 2.85
C TYR A 100 0.72 -16.04 3.03
N TRP A 101 1.30 -15.21 2.17
CA TRP A 101 2.65 -14.68 2.29
C TRP A 101 2.73 -13.29 1.66
N LEU A 102 3.62 -12.43 2.16
CA LEU A 102 3.97 -11.21 1.44
C LEU A 102 4.58 -11.55 0.09
N GLU A 103 4.20 -10.81 -0.94
CA GLU A 103 4.62 -11.05 -2.33
C GLU A 103 5.24 -9.78 -2.93
N GLY A 104 5.95 -9.92 -4.05
CA GLY A 104 6.39 -8.79 -4.88
C GLY A 104 7.12 -7.67 -4.10
N GLY A 105 6.71 -6.42 -4.36
CA GLY A 105 7.30 -5.23 -3.75
C GLY A 105 7.09 -5.16 -2.23
N SER A 106 6.02 -5.78 -1.72
CA SER A 106 5.73 -5.82 -0.29
C SER A 106 6.69 -6.72 0.47
N LEU A 107 6.99 -7.91 -0.04
CA LEU A 107 8.02 -8.78 0.54
C LEU A 107 9.40 -8.11 0.47
N LEU A 108 9.70 -7.44 -0.64
CA LEU A 108 10.95 -6.72 -0.82
C LEU A 108 11.11 -5.57 0.17
N GLY A 109 10.04 -4.79 0.38
CA GLY A 109 9.99 -3.74 1.40
C GLY A 109 10.16 -4.29 2.82
N ALA A 110 9.48 -5.39 3.15
CA ALA A 110 9.61 -6.05 4.44
C ALA A 110 11.06 -6.48 4.72
N VAL A 111 11.73 -7.13 3.77
CA VAL A 111 13.12 -7.58 3.92
C VAL A 111 14.11 -6.42 4.01
N ARG A 112 13.88 -5.33 3.27
CA ARG A 112 14.79 -4.17 3.26
C ARG A 112 14.60 -3.22 4.45
N LEU A 113 13.36 -2.97 4.86
CA LEU A 113 12.98 -1.82 5.67
C LEU A 113 12.03 -2.17 6.82
N GLY A 114 11.43 -3.37 6.83
CA GLY A 114 10.30 -3.69 7.71
C GLY A 114 9.00 -2.97 7.33
N ASP A 115 8.94 -2.34 6.15
CA ASP A 115 7.83 -1.45 5.78
C ASP A 115 7.66 -1.40 4.25
N ILE A 116 6.62 -0.71 3.79
CA ILE A 116 6.37 -0.46 2.37
C ILE A 116 7.53 0.38 1.78
N ILE A 117 7.97 0.03 0.57
CA ILE A 117 8.97 0.82 -0.15
C ILE A 117 8.43 2.26 -0.31
N PRO A 118 9.21 3.33 0.02
CA PRO A 118 8.65 4.67 0.14
C PRO A 118 8.01 5.27 -1.12
N TRP A 119 8.29 4.68 -2.29
CA TRP A 119 7.75 5.05 -3.59
C TRP A 119 6.77 4.02 -4.18
N ASP A 120 6.40 2.98 -3.42
CA ASP A 120 5.34 2.04 -3.81
C ASP A 120 3.95 2.62 -3.54
N TYR A 121 2.94 2.08 -4.22
CA TYR A 121 1.58 2.60 -4.19
C TYR A 121 0.49 1.59 -3.79
N ASP A 122 0.85 0.33 -3.63
CA ASP A 122 -0.01 -0.79 -3.26
C ASP A 122 0.74 -1.77 -2.34
N VAL A 123 0.07 -2.86 -1.98
CA VAL A 123 0.63 -3.97 -1.20
C VAL A 123 0.21 -5.28 -1.86
N ASP A 124 1.13 -6.22 -2.00
CA ASP A 124 0.90 -7.52 -2.64
C ASP A 124 1.01 -8.66 -1.63
N VAL A 125 0.02 -9.55 -1.65
CA VAL A 125 -0.04 -10.73 -0.81
C VAL A 125 -0.40 -11.94 -1.67
N GLY A 126 0.43 -12.98 -1.65
CA GLY A 126 0.09 -14.28 -2.21
C GLY A 126 -0.72 -15.10 -1.20
N LEU A 127 -1.62 -15.95 -1.70
CA LEU A 127 -2.36 -16.90 -0.87
C LEU A 127 -2.65 -18.20 -1.63
N TYR A 128 -2.86 -19.29 -0.90
CA TYR A 128 -3.34 -20.52 -1.51
C TYR A 128 -4.78 -20.33 -2.03
N ARG A 129 -5.02 -20.67 -3.30
CA ARG A 129 -6.33 -20.55 -3.95
C ARG A 129 -7.42 -21.32 -3.19
N ASP A 130 -7.10 -22.53 -2.72
CA ASP A 130 -8.04 -23.38 -1.98
C ASP A 130 -8.40 -22.80 -0.60
N ASP A 131 -7.61 -21.84 -0.10
CA ASP A 131 -7.85 -21.17 1.17
C ASP A 131 -8.70 -19.88 1.01
N VAL A 132 -8.93 -19.41 -0.21
CA VAL A 132 -9.75 -18.22 -0.49
C VAL A 132 -11.13 -18.29 0.20
N PRO A 133 -11.88 -19.42 0.17
CA PRO A 133 -13.19 -19.51 0.81
C PRO A 133 -13.17 -19.51 2.35
N LYS A 134 -12.00 -19.65 2.98
CA LYS A 134 -11.86 -19.59 4.45
C LYS A 134 -12.10 -18.17 4.97
N CYS A 135 -11.63 -17.16 4.24
CA CYS A 135 -11.90 -15.77 4.57
C CYS A 135 -13.34 -15.41 4.18
N ARG A 136 -14.15 -15.00 5.16
CA ARG A 136 -15.58 -14.70 4.95
C ARG A 136 -15.81 -13.59 3.90
N TRP A 137 -14.92 -12.60 3.81
CA TRP A 137 -15.05 -11.48 2.88
C TRP A 137 -14.78 -11.93 1.44
N LEU A 138 -13.69 -12.68 1.23
CA LEU A 138 -13.38 -13.25 -0.07
C LEU A 138 -14.46 -14.24 -0.52
N ARG A 139 -14.95 -15.10 0.38
CA ARG A 139 -16.08 -15.97 0.13
C ARG A 139 -17.34 -15.18 -0.26
N ALA A 140 -17.64 -14.09 0.44
CA ALA A 140 -18.82 -13.26 0.13
C ALA A 140 -18.71 -12.60 -1.25
N VAL A 141 -17.52 -12.10 -1.62
CA VAL A 141 -17.24 -11.58 -2.97
C VAL A 141 -17.44 -12.67 -4.03
N LEU A 142 -16.88 -13.86 -3.81
CA LEU A 142 -17.01 -15.00 -4.73
C LEU A 142 -18.46 -15.47 -4.90
N SER A 143 -19.15 -15.75 -3.80
CA SER A 143 -20.52 -16.28 -3.84
C SER A 143 -21.53 -15.24 -4.30
N GLY A 144 -21.30 -13.97 -3.99
CA GLY A 144 -22.20 -12.88 -4.37
C GLY A 144 -21.94 -12.31 -5.76
N GLY A 145 -20.77 -12.57 -6.37
CA GLY A 145 -20.37 -11.99 -7.65
C GLY A 145 -20.30 -10.46 -7.65
N ARG A 146 -20.15 -9.84 -6.48
CA ARG A 146 -20.15 -8.38 -6.31
C ARG A 146 -19.22 -7.94 -5.18
N PRO A 147 -18.72 -6.69 -5.21
CA PRO A 147 -17.93 -6.17 -4.10
C PRO A 147 -18.69 -6.13 -2.78
N VAL A 148 -17.96 -6.25 -1.68
CA VAL A 148 -18.47 -6.22 -0.30
C VAL A 148 -17.71 -5.19 0.51
N GLU A 149 -18.43 -4.38 1.29
CA GLU A 149 -17.83 -3.48 2.27
C GLU A 149 -17.96 -4.11 3.65
N ASP A 150 -16.85 -4.22 4.37
CA ASP A 150 -16.87 -4.75 5.73
C ASP A 150 -17.29 -3.68 6.77
N PRO A 151 -17.56 -4.05 8.03
CA PRO A 151 -17.96 -3.10 9.07
C PRO A 151 -16.93 -2.01 9.41
N ARG A 152 -15.67 -2.16 8.98
CA ARG A 152 -14.61 -1.15 9.14
C ARG A 152 -14.46 -0.28 7.88
N GLY A 153 -15.32 -0.46 6.89
CA GLY A 153 -15.36 0.30 5.65
C GLY A 153 -14.23 -0.02 4.68
N PHE A 154 -13.59 -1.20 4.77
CA PHE A 154 -12.71 -1.66 3.68
C PHE A 154 -13.56 -2.33 2.60
N PHE A 155 -13.17 -2.12 1.35
CA PHE A 155 -13.98 -2.50 0.19
C PHE A 155 -13.28 -3.63 -0.57
N TRP A 156 -13.86 -4.82 -0.47
CA TRP A 156 -13.34 -6.08 -1.02
C TRP A 156 -13.99 -6.36 -2.37
N GLU A 157 -13.19 -6.62 -3.40
CA GLU A 157 -13.69 -6.93 -4.74
C GLU A 157 -12.84 -8.00 -5.43
N LYS A 158 -13.41 -8.62 -6.46
CA LYS A 158 -12.66 -9.41 -7.44
C LYS A 158 -12.18 -8.45 -8.52
N ALA A 159 -10.89 -8.49 -8.85
CA ALA A 159 -10.34 -7.64 -9.89
C ALA A 159 -10.94 -7.99 -11.26
N ALA A 160 -11.13 -6.99 -12.12
CA ALA A 160 -11.67 -7.19 -13.46
C ALA A 160 -10.57 -7.63 -14.45
N GLU A 161 -9.32 -7.27 -14.15
CA GLU A 161 -8.16 -7.42 -15.01
C GLU A 161 -7.48 -8.79 -14.88
N GLY A 162 -7.88 -9.62 -13.91
CA GLY A 162 -7.29 -10.93 -13.68
C GLY A 162 -7.94 -11.70 -12.55
N ASP A 163 -7.44 -12.91 -12.30
CA ASP A 163 -8.00 -13.82 -11.30
C ASP A 163 -7.47 -13.55 -9.88
N PHE A 164 -7.51 -12.30 -9.43
CA PHE A 164 -7.06 -11.88 -8.09
C PHE A 164 -8.12 -11.05 -7.37
N PHE A 165 -7.93 -10.82 -6.07
CA PHE A 165 -8.83 -9.97 -5.28
C PHE A 165 -8.13 -8.67 -4.92
N ARG A 166 -8.91 -7.62 -4.73
CA ARG A 166 -8.42 -6.31 -4.34
C ARG A 166 -9.19 -5.81 -3.15
N VAL A 167 -8.47 -5.33 -2.13
CA VAL A 167 -9.05 -4.75 -0.92
C VAL A 167 -8.66 -3.30 -0.85
N HIS A 168 -9.64 -2.42 -1.03
CA HIS A 168 -9.41 -0.98 -0.99
C HIS A 168 -9.55 -0.42 0.41
N PHE A 169 -8.82 0.66 0.68
CA PHE A 169 -8.88 1.40 1.94
C PHE A 169 -10.31 1.87 2.25
N SER A 170 -11.05 2.30 1.24
CA SER A 170 -12.50 2.50 1.31
C SER A 170 -13.12 2.52 -0.10
N ARG A 171 -14.44 2.71 -0.17
CA ARG A 171 -15.13 2.96 -1.44
C ARG A 171 -14.63 4.24 -2.14
N ALA A 172 -14.33 5.29 -1.36
CA ALA A 172 -13.84 6.57 -1.90
C ALA A 172 -12.32 6.52 -2.17
N ASN A 173 -11.56 5.81 -1.34
CA ASN A 173 -10.11 5.75 -1.41
C ASN A 173 -9.61 4.42 -1.95
N ARG A 174 -9.17 4.42 -3.22
CA ARG A 174 -8.79 3.21 -3.96
C ARG A 174 -7.33 2.77 -3.77
N LEU A 175 -6.62 3.25 -2.74
CA LEU A 175 -5.39 2.58 -2.25
C LEU A 175 -5.74 1.15 -1.83
N HIS A 176 -4.88 0.18 -2.11
CA HIS A 176 -5.29 -1.22 -2.00
C HIS A 176 -4.19 -2.19 -1.63
N VAL A 177 -4.65 -3.36 -1.18
CA VAL A 177 -3.89 -4.61 -1.09
C VAL A 177 -4.41 -5.55 -2.17
N ASP A 178 -3.53 -6.08 -3.01
CA ASP A 178 -3.83 -7.12 -3.99
C ASP A 178 -3.53 -8.50 -3.41
N LEU A 179 -4.47 -9.43 -3.59
CA LEU A 179 -4.45 -10.79 -3.07
C LEU A 179 -4.40 -11.76 -4.25
N TRP A 180 -3.26 -12.41 -4.43
CA TRP A 180 -2.90 -13.25 -5.58
C TRP A 180 -3.07 -14.75 -5.26
N PRO A 181 -4.15 -15.41 -5.71
CA PRO A 181 -4.38 -16.82 -5.43
C PRO A 181 -3.47 -17.69 -6.29
N PHE A 182 -2.63 -18.51 -5.66
CA PHE A 182 -1.79 -19.51 -6.32
C PHE A 182 -2.23 -20.93 -5.96
N TYR A 183 -1.91 -21.89 -6.83
CA TYR A 183 -2.09 -23.31 -6.57
C TYR A 183 -0.88 -24.11 -7.06
N PRO A 184 -0.52 -25.22 -6.41
CA PRO A 184 0.57 -26.08 -6.87
C PRO A 184 0.11 -26.94 -8.04
N ARG A 185 0.96 -27.09 -9.06
CA ARG A 185 0.84 -28.15 -10.07
C ARG A 185 1.59 -29.41 -9.63
N PRO A 186 1.32 -30.57 -10.25
CA PRO A 186 2.16 -31.75 -10.10
C PRO A 186 3.65 -31.38 -10.28
N GLY A 187 4.49 -31.73 -9.31
CA GLY A 187 5.88 -31.32 -9.25
C GLY A 187 6.18 -30.14 -8.30
N GLY A 188 5.17 -29.59 -7.62
CA GLY A 188 5.36 -28.60 -6.56
C GLY A 188 5.75 -27.21 -7.08
N VAL A 189 5.25 -26.82 -8.25
CA VAL A 189 5.41 -25.46 -8.78
C VAL A 189 4.12 -24.70 -8.54
N MET A 190 4.20 -23.58 -7.84
CA MET A 190 3.10 -22.65 -7.62
C MET A 190 2.84 -21.84 -8.89
N THR A 191 1.58 -21.82 -9.32
CA THR A 191 1.11 -21.10 -10.50
C THR A 191 -0.22 -20.40 -10.22
N LYS A 192 -0.63 -19.54 -11.14
CA LYS A 192 -1.97 -18.96 -11.24
C LYS A 192 -2.43 -18.96 -12.70
N ASP A 193 -3.69 -18.61 -12.93
CA ASP A 193 -4.32 -18.70 -14.26
C ASP A 193 -4.14 -17.43 -15.12
N THR A 194 -3.74 -16.31 -14.51
CA THR A 194 -3.56 -15.01 -15.18
C THR A 194 -2.28 -14.32 -14.75
N TRP A 195 -1.57 -13.70 -15.70
CA TRP A 195 -0.29 -13.03 -15.48
C TRP A 195 -0.34 -11.61 -16.05
N LEU A 196 0.23 -10.63 -15.34
CA LEU A 196 0.16 -9.21 -15.71
C LEU A 196 1.41 -8.70 -16.47
N GLY A 197 2.34 -9.61 -16.82
CA GLY A 197 3.52 -9.28 -17.63
C GLY A 197 4.63 -8.51 -16.88
N HIS A 198 4.52 -8.37 -15.57
CA HIS A 198 5.63 -7.86 -14.75
C HIS A 198 6.72 -8.92 -14.60
N ARG A 199 7.99 -8.50 -14.55
CA ARG A 199 9.16 -9.42 -14.46
C ARG A 199 9.07 -10.40 -13.28
N GLN A 200 8.55 -9.92 -12.15
CA GLN A 200 8.42 -10.66 -10.90
C GLN A 200 7.16 -11.54 -10.82
N ASP A 201 6.22 -11.35 -11.76
CA ASP A 201 4.97 -12.11 -11.84
C ASP A 201 5.23 -13.42 -12.58
N VAL A 202 5.89 -14.34 -11.87
CA VAL A 202 6.33 -15.64 -12.37
C VAL A 202 5.98 -16.77 -11.40
N GLU A 203 5.93 -17.99 -11.94
CA GLU A 203 5.83 -19.23 -11.18
C GLU A 203 7.04 -19.42 -10.26
N PHE A 204 6.85 -20.18 -9.18
CA PHE A 204 7.93 -20.45 -8.24
C PHE A 204 7.75 -21.81 -7.53
N PRO A 205 8.83 -22.41 -7.02
CA PRO A 205 8.75 -23.67 -6.27
C PRO A 205 7.97 -23.53 -4.95
N GLU A 206 7.02 -24.44 -4.70
CA GLU A 206 6.22 -24.50 -3.46
C GLU A 206 7.08 -24.71 -2.20
N ARG A 207 8.30 -25.27 -2.34
CA ARG A 207 9.25 -25.42 -1.23
C ARG A 207 9.54 -24.10 -0.49
N PHE A 208 9.35 -22.95 -1.14
CA PHE A 208 9.47 -21.65 -0.50
C PHE A 208 8.36 -21.36 0.51
N LEU A 209 7.23 -22.07 0.44
CA LEU A 209 6.05 -21.88 1.29
C LEU A 209 5.89 -22.96 2.36
N VAL A 210 6.71 -24.02 2.33
CA VAL A 210 6.57 -25.18 3.21
C VAL A 210 7.87 -25.43 3.99
N PRO A 211 7.96 -25.00 5.26
CA PRO A 211 6.99 -24.16 5.98
C PRO A 211 7.03 -22.69 5.49
N LEU A 212 6.03 -21.90 5.88
CA LEU A 212 6.11 -20.44 5.77
C LEU A 212 7.03 -19.89 6.87
N GLY A 213 7.78 -18.85 6.53
CA GLY A 213 8.53 -18.02 7.48
C GLY A 213 7.68 -16.86 8.03
N SER A 214 8.34 -15.94 8.73
CA SER A 214 7.73 -14.68 9.15
C SER A 214 8.74 -13.54 9.07
N VAL A 215 8.26 -12.34 8.77
CA VAL A 215 9.05 -11.11 8.66
C VAL A 215 8.27 -9.96 9.28
N GLU A 216 8.97 -8.94 9.79
CA GLU A 216 8.33 -7.70 10.21
C GLU A 216 7.90 -6.90 8.99
N PHE A 217 6.65 -6.45 8.98
CA PHE A 217 6.12 -5.61 7.93
C PHE A 217 5.04 -4.71 8.50
N VAL A 218 5.16 -3.41 8.27
CA VAL A 218 4.17 -2.39 8.66
C VAL A 218 3.79 -2.43 10.15
N GLY A 219 4.73 -2.83 11.01
CA GLY A 219 4.55 -2.93 12.46
C GLY A 219 3.90 -4.23 12.94
N VAL A 220 3.77 -5.25 12.09
CA VAL A 220 3.26 -6.59 12.48
C VAL A 220 4.17 -7.71 11.96
N ALA A 221 4.09 -8.87 12.61
CA ALA A 221 4.73 -10.09 12.09
C ALA A 221 3.85 -10.70 10.99
N ALA A 222 4.26 -10.55 9.73
CA ALA A 222 3.57 -11.08 8.57
C ALA A 222 4.19 -12.42 8.11
N LYS A 223 3.40 -13.29 7.49
CA LYS A 223 3.91 -14.51 6.85
C LYS A 223 4.73 -14.17 5.60
N ALA A 224 5.78 -14.94 5.36
CA ALA A 224 6.67 -14.79 4.21
C ALA A 224 7.13 -16.18 3.72
N PRO A 225 7.71 -16.26 2.50
CA PRO A 225 8.48 -17.44 2.11
C PRO A 225 9.57 -17.78 3.14
N ASN A 226 9.95 -19.05 3.29
CA ASN A 226 10.95 -19.48 4.29
C ASN A 226 12.37 -19.00 4.01
N ASP A 227 12.70 -18.71 2.76
CA ASP A 227 13.91 -18.00 2.36
C ASP A 227 13.51 -16.77 1.52
N PRO A 228 13.13 -15.65 2.18
CA PRO A 228 12.68 -14.46 1.50
C PRO A 228 13.70 -13.90 0.51
N ARG A 229 15.00 -14.00 0.83
CA ARG A 229 16.06 -13.46 -0.01
C ARG A 229 16.18 -14.24 -1.30
N ALA A 230 16.31 -15.58 -1.23
CA ALA A 230 16.38 -16.40 -2.42
C ALA A 230 15.09 -16.31 -3.26
N PHE A 231 13.93 -16.19 -2.62
CA PHE A 231 12.65 -15.98 -3.30
C PHE A 231 12.61 -14.65 -4.06
N LEU A 232 13.08 -13.55 -3.45
CA LEU A 232 13.17 -12.24 -4.08
C LEU A 232 14.17 -12.23 -5.23
N GLU A 233 15.34 -12.87 -5.07
CA GLU A 233 16.33 -12.96 -6.14
C GLU A 233 15.86 -13.79 -7.33
N LEU A 234 15.06 -14.84 -7.09
CA LEU A 234 14.39 -15.59 -8.15
C LEU A 234 13.47 -14.68 -8.99
N LYS A 235 12.70 -13.81 -8.33
CA LYS A 235 11.67 -12.98 -8.99
C LYS A 235 12.22 -11.69 -9.61
N PHE A 236 13.13 -11.02 -8.93
CA PHE A 236 13.62 -9.70 -9.35
C PHE A 236 15.03 -9.77 -9.95
N GLY A 237 15.87 -10.69 -9.47
CA GLY A 237 17.26 -10.86 -9.85
C GLY A 237 18.22 -10.73 -8.66
N PRO A 238 19.47 -11.19 -8.81
CA PRO A 238 20.47 -11.16 -7.74
C PRO A 238 20.71 -9.76 -7.17
N GLY A 239 20.89 -9.64 -5.85
CA GLY A 239 21.22 -8.38 -5.19
C GLY A 239 20.08 -7.35 -5.17
N VAL A 240 18.85 -7.76 -5.49
CA VAL A 240 17.67 -6.87 -5.45
C VAL A 240 17.52 -6.25 -4.07
N VAL A 241 17.74 -6.98 -2.98
CA VAL A 241 17.55 -6.43 -1.62
C VAL A 241 18.47 -5.23 -1.38
N GLU A 242 19.74 -5.33 -1.76
CA GLU A 242 20.77 -4.31 -1.54
C GLU A 242 20.72 -3.15 -2.55
N SER A 243 20.12 -3.37 -3.72
CA SER A 243 20.13 -2.43 -4.85
C SER A 243 18.72 -1.89 -5.14
N PRO A 244 18.22 -0.91 -4.38
CA PRO A 244 16.91 -0.33 -4.63
C PRO A 244 16.89 0.48 -5.95
N GLU A 245 15.78 0.38 -6.67
CA GLU A 245 15.52 1.13 -7.90
C GLU A 245 14.02 1.39 -8.03
N TYR A 246 13.64 2.40 -8.81
CA TYR A 246 12.25 2.69 -9.13
C TYR A 246 11.63 1.62 -10.05
N PRO A 247 10.28 1.50 -10.09
CA PRO A 247 9.60 0.51 -10.91
C PRO A 247 9.92 0.60 -12.41
N ASN A 248 10.24 1.80 -12.91
CA ASN A 248 10.59 2.04 -14.30
C ASN A 248 11.84 2.95 -14.42
N PRO A 249 13.05 2.37 -14.36
CA PRO A 249 14.32 3.12 -14.42
C PRO A 249 14.60 3.76 -15.78
N GLU A 250 13.87 3.37 -16.83
CA GLU A 250 13.95 4.03 -18.14
C GLU A 250 13.25 5.39 -18.13
N VAL A 251 12.21 5.54 -17.30
CA VAL A 251 11.48 6.80 -17.12
C VAL A 251 12.20 7.71 -16.12
N ARG A 252 12.60 7.16 -14.97
CA ARG A 252 13.32 7.90 -13.92
C ARG A 252 14.13 6.92 -13.09
N ARG A 253 15.38 7.25 -12.79
CA ARG A 253 16.24 6.45 -11.91
C ARG A 253 16.28 7.03 -10.51
N LEU A 254 16.32 6.17 -9.49
CA LEU A 254 16.47 6.55 -8.10
C LEU A 254 17.74 7.39 -7.88
N ALA A 255 18.83 7.09 -8.59
CA ALA A 255 20.08 7.83 -8.52
C ALA A 255 19.92 9.33 -8.85
N GLN A 256 18.93 9.72 -9.67
CA GLN A 256 18.67 11.13 -10.00
C GLN A 256 18.06 11.90 -8.82
N ASP A 257 17.40 11.21 -7.90
CA ASP A 257 16.79 11.82 -6.71
C ASP A 257 17.72 11.74 -5.49
N LEU A 258 18.64 10.76 -5.47
CA LEU A 258 19.66 10.63 -4.44
C LEU A 258 20.92 11.47 -4.71
N GLY A 259 21.28 11.68 -5.98
CA GLY A 259 22.47 12.43 -6.41
C GLY A 259 22.35 13.96 -6.30
N ASN A 260 21.20 14.48 -5.87
CA ASN A 260 20.99 15.88 -5.49
C ASN A 260 21.17 16.12 -3.97
N LYS A 261 21.93 15.25 -3.30
CA LYS A 261 22.35 15.40 -1.90
C LYS A 261 23.86 15.51 -1.80
#